data_AF-A0A4Q5QEI3-F1
#
_entry.id   AF-A0A4Q5QEI3-F1
#
_cell.length_a   1.000
_cell.length_b   1.000
_cell.length_c   1.000
_cell.angle_alpha   90.00
_cell.angle_beta   90.00
_cell.angle_gamma   90.00
#
_symmetry.space_group_name_H-M   'P 1'
#
loop_
_entity.id
_entity.type
_entity.pdbx_description
1 polymer ?
#
loop_
_entity_poly.entity_id
_entity_poly.type
_entity_poly.pdbx_seq_one_letter_code
_entity_poly.pdbx_strand_id
1 'polypeptide(L)'
;MSINQSGWRPTSPEANTGNVPASVTGNKALMLEEALIFEIGDAHTTGVDFGAPSPLRGEGRGEGQPSNAAPGTTPHPTLSPEGRGLSRLAGLSRTNPIGLPGLSEPETVRHYTRLSRQNYGIDLGFFPLGSCTMKHNPRLNEKMARLPGFSDVHPLQPVDTVQGALEVIHQLAHWLVTLTGMTSVAMSPKAGAHGELCG
;
A
#
# COMPACT_ATOMS: atom_id res chain seq x y z
N MET A 1 -10.00 41.24 18.44
CA MET A 1 -9.58 41.53 17.06
C MET A 1 -9.78 40.28 16.25
N SER A 2 -10.65 40.37 15.25
CA SER A 2 -10.89 39.35 14.24
C SER A 2 -9.61 39.04 13.45
N ILE A 3 -9.59 37.78 13.00
CA ILE A 3 -8.67 37.08 12.11
C ILE A 3 -8.16 37.92 10.92
N ASN A 4 -6.90 37.70 10.54
CA ASN A 4 -6.39 37.82 9.16
C ASN A 4 -5.91 36.42 8.71
N GLN A 5 -6.66 35.77 7.81
CA GLN A 5 -6.35 35.44 6.41
C GLN A 5 -4.88 35.04 6.10
N SER A 6 -4.72 33.87 5.46
CA SER A 6 -3.48 33.37 4.83
C SER A 6 -2.20 33.37 5.69
N GLY A 7 -2.03 32.38 6.58
CA GLY A 7 -0.80 32.29 7.37
C GLY A 7 -0.54 30.91 7.95
N TRP A 8 0.13 30.06 7.15
CA TRP A 8 0.75 28.80 7.57
C TRP A 8 1.74 29.06 8.74
N ARG A 9 1.25 29.00 9.97
CA ARG A 9 2.06 28.85 11.18
C ARG A 9 1.54 27.63 11.93
N PRO A 10 2.36 26.59 12.16
CA PRO A 10 2.00 25.55 13.10
C PRO A 10 1.93 26.21 14.47
N THR A 11 0.73 26.41 15.02
CA THR A 11 0.59 26.66 16.44
C THR A 11 1.09 25.42 17.16
N SER A 12 2.07 25.60 18.05
CA SER A 12 2.49 24.57 19.00
C SER A 12 1.23 24.00 19.65
N PRO A 13 1.04 22.68 19.72
CA PRO A 13 -0.07 22.14 20.49
C PRO A 13 0.13 22.61 21.93
N GLU A 14 -0.85 23.32 22.48
CA GLU A 14 -0.90 23.56 23.92
C GLU A 14 -0.80 22.20 24.61
N ALA A 15 0.15 22.08 25.54
CA ALA A 15 0.36 20.86 26.28
C ALA A 15 -0.91 20.56 27.08
N ASN A 16 -1.69 19.60 26.60
CA ASN A 16 -2.81 19.08 27.34
C ASN A 16 -2.24 18.33 28.57
N THR A 17 -2.25 18.98 29.72
CA THR A 17 -1.87 18.39 31.02
C THR A 17 -2.98 17.46 31.55
N GLY A 18 -3.64 16.74 30.65
CA GLY A 18 -4.60 15.69 30.96
C GLY A 18 -3.86 14.38 31.15
N ASN A 19 -4.09 13.72 32.30
CA ASN A 19 -3.51 12.43 32.64
C ASN A 19 -3.80 11.41 31.52
N VAL A 20 -2.77 11.02 30.77
CA VAL A 20 -2.88 10.00 29.73
C VAL A 20 -3.20 8.67 30.44
N PRO A 21 -4.31 7.99 30.11
CA PRO A 21 -4.65 6.73 30.77
C PRO A 21 -3.55 5.69 30.51
N ALA A 22 -3.15 4.98 31.56
CA ALA A 22 -2.17 3.92 31.48
C ALA A 22 -2.66 2.83 30.51
N SER A 23 -1.76 2.33 29.66
CA SER A 23 -2.07 1.20 28.79
C SER A 23 -2.60 0.03 29.61
N VAL A 24 -3.68 -0.60 29.13
CA VAL A 24 -4.39 -1.70 29.82
C VAL A 24 -3.46 -2.89 30.16
N THR A 25 -2.31 -2.99 29.49
CA THR A 25 -1.36 -4.10 29.63
C THR A 25 -0.24 -3.86 30.65
N GLY A 26 -0.12 -2.66 31.26
CA GLY A 26 0.82 -2.40 32.37
C GLY A 26 2.32 -2.49 32.03
N ASN A 27 2.70 -2.65 30.76
CA ASN A 27 4.10 -2.76 30.33
C ASN A 27 4.78 -1.39 30.27
N LYS A 28 5.55 -1.05 31.31
CA LYS A 28 6.33 0.21 31.40
C LYS A 28 7.46 0.36 30.37
N ALA A 29 7.89 -0.73 29.72
CA ALA A 29 8.89 -0.67 28.63
C ALA A 29 8.28 -0.22 27.28
N LEU A 30 6.95 -0.19 27.19
CA LEU A 30 6.16 0.29 26.06
C LEU A 30 5.16 1.33 26.57
N MET A 31 5.65 2.35 27.29
CA MET A 31 4.89 3.60 27.41
C MET A 31 4.92 4.28 26.03
N LEU A 32 4.20 3.69 25.07
CA LEU A 32 3.92 4.31 23.79
C LEU A 32 3.15 5.59 24.12
N GLU A 33 3.82 6.74 23.99
CA GLU A 33 3.18 8.05 24.15
C GLU A 33 2.15 8.33 23.04
N GLU A 34 2.10 7.48 22.01
CA GLU A 34 1.16 7.59 20.90
C GLU A 34 0.05 6.54 21.05
N ALA A 35 -1.19 7.01 20.99
CA ALA A 35 -2.38 6.16 21.00
C ALA A 35 -2.38 5.20 19.80
N LEU A 36 -2.99 4.03 19.98
CA LEU A 36 -3.13 3.06 18.90
C LEU A 36 -4.06 3.64 17.83
N ILE A 37 -3.85 3.26 16.56
CA ILE A 37 -4.61 3.82 15.43
C ILE A 37 -6.15 3.63 15.59
N PHE A 38 -6.57 2.59 16.31
CA PHE A 38 -7.97 2.31 16.62
C PHE A 38 -8.53 3.07 17.84
N GLU A 39 -7.68 3.71 18.63
CA GLU A 39 -8.09 4.62 19.71
C GLU A 39 -8.29 6.05 19.19
N ILE A 40 -7.73 6.36 18.03
CA ILE A 40 -7.82 7.67 17.37
C ILE A 40 -8.94 7.68 16.33
N GLY A 41 -9.05 6.63 15.52
CA GLY A 41 -10.02 6.55 14.42
C GLY A 41 -11.37 5.97 14.81
N ASP A 42 -12.37 6.25 13.98
CA ASP A 42 -13.74 5.77 14.14
C ASP A 42 -14.25 5.09 12.85
N ALA A 43 -15.31 4.28 12.93
CA ALA A 43 -15.80 3.53 11.77
C ALA A 43 -16.58 4.36 10.73
N HIS A 44 -16.80 5.66 10.98
CA HIS A 44 -17.61 6.56 10.18
C HIS A 44 -16.78 7.58 9.38
N THR A 45 -15.53 7.81 9.77
CA THR A 45 -14.61 8.73 9.09
C THR A 45 -13.92 8.07 7.90
N THR A 46 -13.76 8.80 6.79
CA THR A 46 -12.87 8.42 5.69
C THR A 46 -11.88 9.54 5.43
N GLY A 47 -10.61 9.20 5.22
CA GLY A 47 -9.56 10.18 4.98
C GLY A 47 -9.25 10.43 3.53
N VAL A 48 -9.76 9.59 2.63
CA VAL A 48 -9.55 9.71 1.19
C VAL A 48 -10.87 9.46 0.49
N ASP A 49 -11.28 10.42 -0.34
CA ASP A 49 -12.42 10.25 -1.21
C ASP A 49 -11.99 9.49 -2.46
N PHE A 50 -12.55 8.30 -2.62
CA PHE A 50 -12.51 7.62 -3.91
C PHE A 50 -13.70 8.09 -4.74
N GLY A 51 -13.48 8.24 -6.06
CA GLY A 51 -14.60 8.46 -6.98
C GLY A 51 -15.66 7.37 -6.78
N ALA A 52 -16.93 7.74 -6.95
CA ALA A 52 -18.03 6.78 -6.85
C ALA A 52 -17.67 5.56 -7.73
N PRO A 53 -17.76 4.33 -7.18
CA PRO A 53 -17.45 3.15 -7.96
C PRO A 53 -18.32 3.21 -9.22
N SER A 54 -17.72 2.92 -10.39
CA SER A 54 -18.48 2.85 -11.63
C SER A 54 -19.71 1.97 -11.36
N PRO A 55 -20.94 2.45 -11.67
CA PRO A 55 -22.15 1.74 -11.32
C PRO A 55 -21.99 0.31 -11.81
N LEU A 56 -22.23 -0.63 -10.90
CA LEU A 56 -22.23 -2.04 -11.26
C LEU A 56 -23.20 -2.17 -12.43
N ARG A 57 -22.69 -2.50 -13.63
CA ARG A 57 -23.47 -2.71 -14.85
C ARG A 57 -24.79 -3.41 -14.48
N GLY A 58 -25.89 -2.64 -14.42
CA GLY A 58 -27.15 -3.05 -13.79
C GLY A 58 -27.86 -1.99 -12.92
N GLU A 59 -27.15 -0.99 -12.37
CA GLU A 59 -27.78 0.08 -11.57
C GLU A 59 -27.81 1.42 -12.33
N GLY A 60 -28.90 1.67 -13.07
CA GLY A 60 -29.13 3.00 -13.66
C GLY A 60 -29.99 3.00 -14.92
N ARG A 61 -31.27 3.29 -14.71
CA ARG A 61 -32.24 3.98 -15.58
C ARG A 61 -32.00 3.91 -17.10
N GLY A 62 -32.92 3.22 -17.77
CA GLY A 62 -32.97 3.17 -19.21
C GLY A 62 -33.09 4.56 -19.84
N GLU A 63 -32.32 4.75 -20.91
CA GLU A 63 -32.80 5.17 -22.21
C GLU A 63 -31.74 4.74 -23.23
N GLY A 64 -32.15 3.90 -24.17
CA GLY A 64 -31.25 3.21 -25.08
C GLY A 64 -30.77 4.10 -26.22
N GLN A 65 -29.56 3.82 -26.69
CA GLN A 65 -29.18 4.02 -28.10
C GLN A 65 -28.28 2.85 -28.53
N PRO A 66 -28.59 2.17 -29.64
CA PRO A 66 -27.78 1.07 -30.13
C PRO A 66 -26.55 1.62 -30.85
N SER A 67 -25.34 1.26 -30.40
CA SER A 67 -24.13 1.43 -31.20
C SER A 67 -23.81 0.12 -31.93
N ASN A 68 -23.77 0.20 -33.26
CA ASN A 68 -23.38 -0.89 -34.15
C ASN A 68 -21.90 -1.22 -33.97
N ALA A 69 -21.57 -2.49 -33.68
CA ALA A 69 -20.22 -3.02 -33.76
C ALA A 69 -20.17 -4.31 -34.58
N ALA A 70 -19.09 -4.43 -35.36
CA ALA A 70 -18.87 -5.34 -36.48
C ALA A 70 -18.67 -6.83 -36.09
N PRO A 71 -18.86 -7.78 -37.04
CA PRO A 71 -18.77 -9.21 -36.76
C PRO A 71 -17.30 -9.68 -36.77
N GLY A 72 -16.84 -10.34 -35.70
CA GLY A 72 -15.52 -11.00 -35.72
C GLY A 72 -14.90 -11.40 -34.38
N THR A 73 -15.36 -10.87 -33.25
CA THR A 73 -14.80 -11.25 -31.94
C THR A 73 -15.68 -12.30 -31.28
N THR A 74 -15.13 -13.49 -31.03
CA THR A 74 -15.77 -14.52 -30.20
C THR A 74 -16.22 -13.89 -28.87
N PRO A 75 -17.49 -13.96 -28.49
CA PRO A 75 -17.96 -13.29 -27.28
C PRO A 75 -17.33 -13.99 -26.07
N HIS A 76 -16.54 -13.24 -25.29
CA HIS A 76 -16.38 -13.56 -23.87
C HIS A 76 -17.80 -13.74 -23.28
N PRO A 77 -18.02 -14.71 -22.37
CA PRO A 77 -19.33 -15.00 -21.83
C PRO A 77 -19.97 -13.70 -21.33
N THR A 78 -20.90 -13.21 -22.13
CA THR A 78 -21.58 -11.95 -21.86
C THR A 78 -22.58 -12.29 -20.78
N LEU A 79 -22.32 -11.82 -19.55
CA LEU A 79 -23.32 -11.84 -18.50
C LEU A 79 -24.57 -11.16 -19.07
N SER A 80 -25.63 -11.96 -19.29
CA SER A 80 -26.87 -11.55 -19.95
C SER A 80 -27.45 -10.27 -19.35
N PRO A 81 -28.10 -9.41 -20.16
CA PRO A 81 -28.49 -8.07 -19.75
C PRO A 81 -29.75 -7.98 -18.89
N GLU A 82 -30.39 -9.08 -18.48
CA GLU A 82 -31.64 -9.01 -17.73
C GLU A 82 -31.70 -10.09 -16.63
N GLY A 83 -31.34 -9.70 -15.40
CA GLY A 83 -31.33 -10.58 -14.24
C GLY A 83 -31.52 -9.78 -12.96
N ARG A 84 -32.71 -9.91 -12.37
CA ARG A 84 -33.20 -9.21 -11.17
C ARG A 84 -32.22 -9.32 -9.98
N GLY A 85 -31.89 -8.17 -9.39
CA GLY A 85 -31.83 -7.96 -7.93
C GLY A 85 -30.83 -8.73 -7.07
N LEU A 86 -29.93 -9.54 -7.65
CA LEU A 86 -28.90 -10.23 -6.88
C LEU A 86 -27.58 -9.45 -7.01
N SER A 87 -27.08 -8.96 -5.88
CA SER A 87 -25.69 -8.48 -5.74
C SER A 87 -24.75 -9.43 -6.49
N ARG A 88 -23.74 -8.91 -7.22
CA ARG A 88 -22.72 -9.72 -7.94
C ARG A 88 -22.04 -10.77 -7.05
N LEU A 89 -22.15 -10.60 -5.73
CA LEU A 89 -21.64 -11.51 -4.72
C LEU A 89 -22.59 -12.69 -4.42
N ALA A 90 -23.73 -12.83 -5.10
CA ALA A 90 -24.64 -13.97 -5.00
C ALA A 90 -24.98 -14.39 -3.55
N GLY A 91 -25.22 -13.42 -2.66
CA GLY A 91 -25.52 -13.67 -1.24
C GLY A 91 -24.29 -13.78 -0.32
N LEU A 92 -23.06 -13.71 -0.86
CA LEU A 92 -21.80 -13.67 -0.11
C LEU A 92 -21.42 -12.24 0.33
N SER A 93 -22.41 -11.38 0.53
CA SER A 93 -22.16 -10.04 1.06
C SER A 93 -21.75 -10.14 2.52
N ARG A 94 -20.82 -9.28 2.95
CA ARG A 94 -20.34 -9.26 4.33
C ARG A 94 -21.51 -8.95 5.27
N THR A 95 -21.64 -9.74 6.34
CA THR A 95 -22.75 -9.62 7.31
C THR A 95 -22.43 -8.69 8.48
N ASN A 96 -21.14 -8.44 8.75
CA ASN A 96 -20.66 -7.59 9.84
C ASN A 96 -19.78 -6.45 9.32
N PRO A 97 -19.59 -5.33 10.03
CA PRO A 97 -18.60 -4.31 9.67
C PRO A 97 -17.16 -4.86 9.74
N ILE A 98 -16.22 -4.24 9.01
CA ILE A 98 -14.81 -4.68 8.96
C ILE A 98 -14.00 -4.33 10.21
N GLY A 99 -14.48 -3.37 11.01
CA GLY A 99 -13.80 -2.93 12.22
C GLY A 99 -12.47 -2.22 11.99
N LEU A 100 -12.25 -1.65 10.79
CA LEU A 100 -11.09 -0.81 10.51
C LEU A 100 -11.34 0.62 11.00
N PRO A 101 -10.37 1.26 11.65
CA PRO A 101 -10.49 2.65 12.04
C PRO A 101 -10.37 3.55 10.82
N GLY A 102 -11.35 4.44 10.68
CA GLY A 102 -11.36 5.53 9.75
C GLY A 102 -10.73 6.77 10.38
N LEU A 103 -9.82 7.40 9.64
CA LEU A 103 -9.14 8.63 10.05
C LEU A 103 -9.11 9.59 8.87
N SER A 104 -9.08 10.89 9.13
CA SER A 104 -8.76 11.87 8.10
C SER A 104 -7.29 11.73 7.65
N GLU A 105 -6.96 12.12 6.42
CA GLU A 105 -5.57 12.07 5.93
C GLU A 105 -4.58 12.79 6.88
N PRO A 106 -4.86 14.01 7.40
CA PRO A 106 -3.96 14.66 8.35
C PRO A 106 -3.77 13.88 9.66
N GLU A 107 -4.79 13.18 10.15
CA GLU A 107 -4.68 12.34 11.35
C GLU A 107 -3.77 11.14 11.09
N THR A 108 -3.96 10.45 9.97
CA THR A 108 -3.10 9.34 9.53
C THR A 108 -1.64 9.79 9.39
N VAL A 109 -1.39 10.93 8.74
CA VAL A 109 -0.03 11.49 8.58
C VAL A 109 0.60 11.81 9.93
N ARG A 110 -0.14 12.45 10.85
CA ARG A 110 0.37 12.76 12.20
C ARG A 110 0.74 11.50 12.97
N HIS A 111 -0.14 10.49 12.94
CA HIS A 111 0.07 9.23 13.63
C HIS A 111 1.35 8.53 13.17
N TYR A 112 1.49 8.28 11.85
CA TYR A 112 2.69 7.59 11.33
C TYR A 112 3.97 8.43 11.46
N THR A 113 3.88 9.76 11.39
CA THR A 113 5.04 10.64 11.63
C THR A 113 5.53 10.58 13.07
N ARG A 114 4.61 10.48 14.05
CA ARG A 114 5.00 10.30 15.46
C ARG A 114 5.57 8.92 15.71
N LEU A 115 4.94 7.88 15.15
CA LEU A 115 5.43 6.51 15.26
C LEU A 115 6.84 6.37 14.67
N SER A 116 7.12 7.01 13.53
CA SER A 116 8.46 6.97 12.92
C SER A 116 9.54 7.60 13.79
N ARG A 117 9.21 8.61 14.62
CA ARG A 117 10.15 9.25 15.57
C ARG A 117 10.47 8.38 16.77
N GLN A 118 9.63 7.38 17.05
CA GLN A 118 9.86 6.38 18.09
C GLN A 118 10.69 5.19 17.60
N ASN A 119 10.96 5.10 16.28
CA ASN A 119 11.78 4.06 15.70
C ASN A 119 13.23 4.56 15.47
N TYR A 120 14.22 3.80 15.96
CA TYR A 120 15.60 4.03 15.57
C TYR A 120 15.89 3.30 14.26
N GLY A 121 16.59 3.96 13.33
CA GLY A 121 16.89 3.41 12.03
C GLY A 121 18.28 3.81 11.54
N ILE A 122 18.73 3.13 10.50
CA ILE A 122 20.06 3.34 9.90
C ILE A 122 20.31 4.77 9.42
N ASP A 123 19.23 5.50 9.09
CA ASP A 123 19.31 6.89 8.65
C ASP A 123 19.60 7.88 9.81
N LEU A 124 19.43 7.45 11.07
CA LEU A 124 19.61 8.29 12.26
C LEU A 124 21.00 8.17 12.87
N GLY A 125 21.72 7.08 12.61
CA GLY A 125 23.07 6.87 13.13
C GLY A 125 23.53 5.42 13.04
N PHE A 126 24.56 5.10 13.83
CA PHE A 126 25.24 3.81 13.78
C PHE A 126 24.35 2.66 14.27
N PHE A 127 24.24 1.60 13.46
CA PHE A 127 23.31 0.49 13.71
C PHE A 127 24.03 -0.89 13.61
N PRO A 128 24.87 -1.27 14.59
CA PRO A 128 25.79 -2.41 14.49
C PRO A 128 25.14 -3.75 14.82
N LEU A 129 24.19 -4.19 13.99
CA LEU A 129 23.64 -5.54 14.09
C LEU A 129 24.50 -6.53 13.29
N GLY A 130 25.14 -7.46 14.01
CA GLY A 130 25.87 -8.57 13.42
C GLY A 130 24.96 -9.43 12.54
N SER A 131 25.51 -10.00 11.46
CA SER A 131 24.78 -10.81 10.46
C SER A 131 23.74 -10.06 9.60
N CYS A 132 23.20 -8.93 10.06
CA CYS A 132 22.18 -8.17 9.33
C CYS A 132 22.72 -7.29 8.18
N THR A 133 24.04 -7.06 8.14
CA THR A 133 24.70 -6.18 7.16
C THR A 133 23.96 -4.83 7.00
N MET A 134 23.77 -4.12 8.11
CA MET A 134 23.12 -2.80 8.16
C MET A 134 23.98 -1.72 7.47
N LYS A 135 24.07 -1.80 6.14
CA LYS A 135 24.80 -0.88 5.25
C LYS A 135 23.89 0.26 4.82
N HIS A 136 24.47 1.36 4.35
CA HIS A 136 23.71 2.49 3.81
C HIS A 136 22.72 2.05 2.70
N ASN A 137 21.50 2.59 2.74
CA ASN A 137 20.46 2.41 1.72
C ASN A 137 20.35 3.69 0.87
N PRO A 138 20.98 3.76 -0.32
CA PRO A 138 20.97 4.98 -1.14
C PRO A 138 19.55 5.39 -1.53
N ARG A 139 19.21 6.67 -1.34
CA ARG A 139 17.91 7.24 -1.75
C ARG A 139 17.65 7.14 -3.25
N LEU A 140 18.72 6.99 -4.04
CA LEU A 140 18.62 6.73 -5.47
C LEU A 140 17.84 5.44 -5.76
N ASN A 141 18.02 4.39 -4.94
CA ASN A 141 17.37 3.10 -5.15
C ASN A 141 15.84 3.21 -5.00
N GLU A 142 15.37 4.00 -4.03
CA GLU A 142 13.95 4.31 -3.86
C GLU A 142 13.37 5.05 -5.06
N LYS A 143 14.14 5.97 -5.65
CA LYS A 143 13.74 6.68 -6.86
C LYS A 143 13.66 5.74 -8.06
N MET A 144 14.63 4.84 -8.22
CA MET A 144 14.67 3.88 -9.32
C MET A 144 13.54 2.85 -9.21
N ALA A 145 13.22 2.37 -8.00
CA ALA A 145 12.11 1.46 -7.78
C ALA A 145 10.72 2.08 -8.09
N ARG A 146 10.61 3.41 -8.09
CA ARG A 146 9.39 4.18 -8.39
C ARG A 146 9.34 4.73 -9.81
N LEU A 147 10.22 4.28 -10.71
CA LEU A 147 10.18 4.71 -12.10
C LEU A 147 8.82 4.30 -12.73
N PRO A 148 8.16 5.23 -13.45
CA PRO A 148 6.93 4.91 -14.19
C PRO A 148 7.14 3.73 -15.13
N GLY A 149 6.20 2.79 -15.13
CA GLY A 149 6.31 1.56 -15.92
C GLY A 149 7.19 0.47 -15.31
N PHE A 150 7.89 0.74 -14.20
CA PHE A 150 8.54 -0.29 -13.37
C PHE A 150 7.73 -0.57 -12.10
N SER A 151 7.19 0.47 -11.44
CA SER A 151 6.35 0.34 -10.23
C SER A 151 4.98 -0.27 -10.50
N ASP A 152 4.46 -0.10 -11.72
CA ASP A 152 3.07 -0.41 -12.09
C ASP A 152 2.96 -1.65 -13.00
N VAL A 153 3.99 -2.51 -13.01
CA VAL A 153 4.01 -3.74 -13.80
C VAL A 153 3.08 -4.78 -13.18
N HIS A 154 2.12 -5.27 -13.98
CA HIS A 154 1.36 -6.45 -13.61
C HIS A 154 2.18 -7.72 -13.92
N PRO A 155 2.35 -8.67 -12.99
CA PRO A 155 3.20 -9.86 -13.22
C PRO A 155 2.79 -10.73 -14.41
N LEU A 156 1.52 -10.66 -14.83
CA LEU A 156 0.97 -11.41 -15.98
C LEU A 156 0.70 -10.55 -17.23
N GLN A 157 1.26 -9.33 -17.32
CA GLN A 157 1.14 -8.55 -18.55
C GLN A 157 1.98 -9.18 -19.69
N PRO A 158 1.64 -8.92 -20.97
CA PRO A 158 2.36 -9.50 -22.10
C PRO A 158 3.87 -9.23 -22.01
N VAL A 159 4.68 -10.26 -22.28
CA VAL A 159 6.15 -10.21 -22.12
C VAL A 159 6.79 -9.07 -22.93
N ASP A 160 6.23 -8.76 -24.09
CA ASP A 160 6.72 -7.70 -24.97
C ASP A 160 6.59 -6.29 -24.34
N THR A 161 5.75 -6.11 -23.32
CA THR A 161 5.57 -4.84 -22.62
C THR A 161 6.45 -4.67 -21.38
N VAL A 162 7.26 -5.68 -21.01
CA VAL A 162 8.09 -5.70 -19.78
C VAL A 162 9.59 -5.91 -20.05
N GLN A 163 10.05 -5.73 -21.30
CA GLN A 163 11.43 -6.03 -21.67
C GLN A 163 12.47 -5.32 -20.78
N GLY A 164 12.24 -4.07 -20.39
CA GLY A 164 13.15 -3.35 -19.48
C GLY A 164 13.26 -3.99 -18.09
N ALA A 165 12.17 -4.52 -17.53
CA ALA A 165 12.22 -5.23 -16.24
C ALA A 165 12.96 -6.57 -16.35
N LEU A 166 12.76 -7.29 -17.46
CA LEU A 166 13.47 -8.53 -17.74
C LEU A 166 14.97 -8.31 -17.95
N GLU A 167 15.34 -7.21 -18.62
CA GLU A 167 16.73 -6.82 -18.81
C GLU A 167 17.44 -6.56 -17.48
N VAL A 168 16.78 -5.87 -16.55
CA VAL A 168 17.31 -5.63 -15.19
C VAL A 168 17.54 -6.96 -14.45
N ILE A 169 16.58 -7.87 -14.51
CA ILE A 169 16.70 -9.21 -13.90
C ILE A 169 17.89 -9.97 -14.51
N HIS A 170 18.02 -9.95 -15.82
CA HIS A 170 19.10 -10.64 -16.54
C HIS A 170 20.48 -10.05 -16.19
N GLN A 171 20.62 -8.72 -16.20
CA GLN A 171 21.88 -8.06 -15.85
C GLN A 171 22.32 -8.38 -14.41
N LEU A 172 21.38 -8.32 -13.46
CA LEU A 172 21.65 -8.68 -12.07
C LEU A 172 22.04 -10.16 -11.93
N ALA A 173 21.33 -11.07 -12.61
CA ALA A 173 21.65 -12.48 -12.60
C ALA A 173 23.07 -12.77 -13.13
N HIS A 174 23.46 -12.10 -14.22
CA HIS A 174 24.80 -12.18 -14.77
C HIS A 174 25.87 -11.70 -13.77
N TRP A 175 25.65 -10.57 -13.09
CA TRP A 175 26.57 -10.08 -12.07
C TRP A 175 26.70 -11.04 -10.88
N LEU A 176 25.60 -11.63 -10.41
CA LEU A 176 25.63 -12.60 -9.31
C LEU A 176 26.40 -13.87 -9.68
N VAL A 177 26.16 -14.41 -10.89
CA VAL A 177 26.93 -15.53 -11.44
C VAL A 177 28.42 -15.19 -11.50
N THR A 178 28.77 -14.01 -12.01
CA THR A 178 30.16 -13.55 -12.12
C THR A 178 30.85 -13.41 -10.76
N LEU A 179 30.14 -12.88 -9.76
CA LEU A 179 30.68 -12.66 -8.41
C LEU A 179 30.82 -13.95 -7.59
N THR A 180 29.95 -14.94 -7.82
CA THR A 180 29.89 -16.17 -7.01
C THR A 180 30.55 -17.38 -7.66
N GLY A 181 30.78 -17.34 -8.98
CA GLY A 181 31.31 -18.48 -9.74
C GLY A 181 30.30 -19.61 -9.97
N MET A 182 29.01 -19.38 -9.70
CA MET A 182 27.95 -20.35 -9.91
C MET A 182 27.58 -20.50 -11.40
N THR A 183 27.00 -21.64 -11.79
CA THR A 183 26.57 -21.85 -13.19
C THR A 183 25.32 -21.03 -13.55
N SER A 184 24.42 -20.81 -12.59
CA SER A 184 23.19 -20.05 -12.78
C SER A 184 22.65 -19.53 -11.45
N VAL A 185 21.64 -18.65 -11.50
CA VAL A 185 20.96 -18.12 -10.31
C VAL A 185 19.44 -18.08 -10.54
N ALA A 186 18.67 -18.47 -9.53
CA ALA A 186 17.22 -18.33 -9.52
C ALA A 186 16.82 -17.02 -8.83
N MET A 187 16.02 -16.20 -9.53
CA MET A 187 15.59 -14.88 -9.03
C MET A 187 14.21 -14.89 -8.36
N SER A 188 13.59 -16.07 -8.23
CA SER A 188 12.25 -16.24 -7.63
C SER A 188 12.21 -16.27 -6.09
N PRO A 189 13.25 -16.72 -5.34
CA PRO A 189 13.23 -16.69 -3.88
C PRO A 189 13.19 -15.25 -3.35
N LYS A 190 12.37 -15.00 -2.32
CA LYS A 190 12.09 -13.65 -1.81
C LYS A 190 12.86 -13.27 -0.53
N ALA A 191 13.59 -14.23 0.05
CA ALA A 191 14.39 -14.06 1.26
C ALA A 191 15.46 -15.16 1.36
N GLY A 192 16.47 -14.97 2.23
CA GLY A 192 17.56 -15.94 2.44
C GLY A 192 17.07 -17.34 2.82
N ALA A 193 16.26 -17.44 3.88
CA ALA A 193 15.69 -18.73 4.32
C ALA A 193 14.82 -19.42 3.26
N HIS A 194 14.19 -18.66 2.34
CA HIS A 194 13.47 -19.24 1.20
C HIS A 194 14.46 -19.81 0.18
N GLY A 195 15.59 -19.13 -0.06
CA GLY A 195 16.67 -19.66 -0.89
C GLY A 195 17.24 -20.97 -0.35
N GLU A 196 17.41 -21.09 0.98
CA GLU A 196 17.85 -22.33 1.64
C GLU A 196 16.88 -23.50 1.43
N LEU A 197 15.57 -23.25 1.40
CA LEU A 197 14.57 -24.30 1.13
C LEU A 197 14.58 -24.74 -0.35
N CYS A 198 14.94 -23.84 -1.28
CA CYS A 198 14.93 -24.13 -2.71
C CYS A 198 16.20 -24.80 -3.24
N GLY A 199 17.33 -24.66 -2.54
CA GLY A 199 18.65 -25.16 -2.95
C GLY A 199 18.97 -26.53 -2.39
#